data_AF-A0A2G9MUV4-F1
#
_entry.id   AF-A0A2G9MUV4-F1
#
_cell.length_a   1.000
_cell.length_b   1.000
_cell.length_c   1.000
_cell.angle_alpha   90.00
_cell.angle_beta   90.00
_cell.angle_gamma   90.00
#
_symmetry.space_group_name_H-M   'P 1'
#
loop_
_entity.id
_entity.type
_entity.pdbx_description
1 polymer ?
#
loop_
_entity_poly.entity_id
_entity_poly.type
_entity_poly.pdbx_seq_one_letter_code
_entity_poly.pdbx_strand_id
1 'polypeptide(L)'
;MKDKKAMQSPCPLVFLAVFISLLEGVLILSGVIPPVLFYSPANIIFSLAGLAVVAYTGIIYAKEGIFTASKYGALVSFASALAFCLSELFSHLFLNAPVLGIRLPDIPSLLFMLAIIVVENTLLGGIIAGLAAWVKRRIHPY
;
A
#
# COMPACT_ATOMS: atom_id res chain seq x y z
N MET A 1 16.30 -25.78 -24.04
CA MET A 1 15.52 -24.55 -24.31
C MET A 1 15.48 -23.76 -23.01
N LYS A 2 16.14 -22.59 -22.97
CA LYS A 2 16.11 -21.69 -21.82
C LYS A 2 14.78 -20.95 -21.87
N ASP A 3 13.84 -21.36 -21.02
CA ASP A 3 12.60 -20.61 -20.83
C ASP A 3 12.97 -19.20 -20.39
N LYS A 4 12.69 -18.24 -21.28
CA LYS A 4 12.56 -16.84 -20.91
C LYS A 4 11.42 -16.79 -19.89
N LYS A 5 11.74 -16.89 -18.60
CA LYS A 5 10.85 -16.46 -17.53
C LYS A 5 10.47 -15.04 -17.91
N ALA A 6 9.24 -14.87 -18.40
CA ALA A 6 8.62 -13.57 -18.54
C ALA A 6 8.69 -12.98 -17.13
N MET A 7 9.67 -12.09 -16.93
CA MET A 7 9.82 -11.33 -15.71
C MET A 7 8.55 -10.50 -15.63
N GLN A 8 7.57 -11.02 -14.88
CA GLN A 8 6.28 -10.36 -14.72
C GLN A 8 6.63 -9.02 -14.08
N SER A 9 6.43 -7.93 -14.82
CA SER A 9 6.75 -6.60 -14.30
C SER A 9 5.89 -6.34 -13.07
N PRO A 10 6.40 -5.63 -12.05
CA PRO A 10 5.62 -5.30 -10.85
C PRO A 10 4.48 -4.31 -11.16
N CYS A 11 4.47 -3.71 -12.35
CA CYS A 11 3.52 -2.69 -12.79
C CYS A 11 2.03 -2.97 -12.54
N PRO A 12 1.46 -4.16 -12.85
CA PRO A 12 0.03 -4.39 -12.65
C PRO A 12 -0.35 -4.45 -11.16
N LEU A 13 0.56 -4.93 -10.29
CA LEU A 13 0.32 -4.99 -8.84
C LEU A 13 0.45 -3.62 -8.19
N VAL A 14 1.42 -2.82 -8.65
CA VAL A 14 1.55 -1.42 -8.26
C VAL A 14 0.29 -0.64 -8.65
N PHE A 15 -0.17 -0.80 -9.89
CA PHE A 15 -1.39 -0.13 -10.38
C PHE A 15 -2.62 -0.52 -9.56
N LEU A 16 -2.78 -1.82 -9.25
CA LEU A 16 -3.89 -2.30 -8.44
C LEU A 16 -3.85 -1.71 -7.01
N ALA A 17 -2.69 -1.69 -6.37
CA ALA A 17 -2.56 -1.13 -5.03
C ALA A 17 -2.84 0.39 -4.99
N VAL A 18 -2.34 1.12 -5.99
CA VAL A 18 -2.63 2.55 -6.17
C VAL A 18 -4.13 2.77 -6.39
N PHE A 19 -4.77 1.97 -7.25
CA PHE A 19 -6.20 2.08 -7.53
C PHE A 19 -7.04 1.85 -6.26
N ILE A 20 -6.73 0.82 -5.47
CA ILE A 20 -7.42 0.55 -4.19
C ILE A 20 -7.28 1.74 -3.25
N SER A 21 -6.08 2.30 -3.13
CA SER A 21 -5.78 3.42 -2.22
C SER A 21 -6.48 4.71 -2.64
N LEU A 22 -6.53 5.00 -3.94
CA LEU A 22 -7.27 6.14 -4.48
C LEU A 22 -8.78 5.96 -4.31
N LEU A 23 -9.30 4.74 -4.54
CA LEU A 23 -10.70 4.44 -4.33
C LEU A 23 -11.11 4.63 -2.87
N GLU A 24 -10.30 4.15 -1.93
CA GLU A 24 -10.50 4.40 -0.49
C GLU A 24 -10.52 5.90 -0.19
N GLY A 25 -9.50 6.64 -0.67
CA GLY A 25 -9.43 8.09 -0.50
C GLY A 25 -10.66 8.83 -1.05
N VAL A 26 -11.15 8.47 -2.24
CA VAL A 26 -12.35 9.05 -2.85
C VAL A 26 -13.62 8.72 -2.04
N LEU A 27 -13.72 7.50 -1.52
CA LEU A 27 -14.87 7.09 -0.71
C LEU A 27 -14.90 7.78 0.65
N ILE A 28 -13.74 8.04 1.25
CA ILE A 28 -13.64 8.86 2.47
C ILE A 28 -14.01 10.32 2.16
N LEU A 29 -13.47 10.87 1.08
CA LEU A 29 -13.74 12.24 0.62
C LEU A 29 -15.22 12.50 0.32
N SER A 30 -15.91 11.51 -0.25
CA SER A 30 -17.35 11.61 -0.55
C SER A 30 -18.25 11.37 0.67
N GLY A 31 -17.67 11.06 1.84
CA GLY A 31 -18.41 10.76 3.07
C GLY A 31 -19.13 9.41 3.06
N VAL A 32 -18.85 8.55 2.08
CA VAL A 32 -19.40 7.18 2.00
C VAL A 32 -18.77 6.30 3.08
N ILE A 33 -17.49 6.53 3.38
CA ILE A 33 -16.73 5.82 4.41
C ILE A 33 -16.19 6.84 5.41
N PRO A 34 -16.20 6.55 6.73
CA PRO A 34 -15.62 7.46 7.72
C PRO A 34 -14.09 7.54 7.59
N PRO A 35 -13.46 8.62 8.09
CA PRO A 35 -12.01 8.78 8.15
C PRO A 35 -11.28 7.55 8.71
N VAL A 36 -10.04 7.32 8.28
CA VAL A 36 -9.27 6.09 8.62
C VAL A 36 -9.15 5.86 10.13
N LEU A 37 -9.12 6.93 10.94
CA LEU A 37 -9.07 6.83 12.41
C LEU A 37 -10.27 6.13 13.03
N PHE A 38 -11.42 6.10 12.33
CA PHE A 38 -12.54 5.29 12.75
C PHE A 38 -12.30 3.87 12.26
N TYR A 39 -12.18 2.91 13.19
CA TYR A 39 -12.12 1.46 12.92
C TYR A 39 -13.44 0.96 12.31
N SER A 40 -13.77 1.46 11.13
CA SER A 40 -14.96 1.06 10.39
C SER A 40 -14.67 -0.23 9.64
N PRO A 41 -15.68 -1.11 9.50
CA PRO A 41 -15.54 -2.34 8.71
C PRO A 41 -15.04 -2.06 7.28
N ALA A 42 -15.42 -0.92 6.71
CA ALA A 42 -15.00 -0.53 5.36
C ALA A 42 -13.51 -0.20 5.28
N ASN A 43 -12.95 0.61 6.21
CA ASN A 43 -11.52 0.90 6.28
C ASN A 43 -10.69 -0.38 6.48
N ILE A 44 -11.21 -1.33 7.28
CA ILE A 44 -10.57 -2.63 7.49
C ILE A 44 -10.53 -3.43 6.18
N ILE A 45 -11.61 -3.44 5.38
CA ILE A 45 -11.65 -4.16 4.11
C ILE A 45 -10.63 -3.58 3.11
N PHE A 46 -10.53 -2.26 2.98
CA PHE A 46 -9.54 -1.61 2.11
C PHE A 46 -8.11 -1.91 2.56
N SER A 47 -7.85 -1.83 3.87
CA SER A 47 -6.56 -2.20 4.45
C SER A 47 -6.19 -3.65 4.18
N LEU A 48 -7.14 -4.59 4.34
CA LEU A 48 -6.95 -6.00 4.03
C LEU A 48 -6.71 -6.25 2.55
N ALA A 49 -7.42 -5.53 1.67
CA ALA A 49 -7.21 -5.62 0.23
C ALA A 49 -5.80 -5.15 -0.17
N GLY A 50 -5.32 -4.02 0.38
CA GLY A 50 -3.96 -3.54 0.18
C GLY A 50 -2.91 -4.55 0.68
N LEU A 51 -3.09 -5.09 1.88
CA LEU A 51 -2.24 -6.14 2.46
C LEU A 51 -2.21 -7.40 1.59
N ALA A 52 -3.35 -7.82 1.04
CA ALA A 52 -3.44 -8.97 0.16
C ALA A 52 -2.64 -8.77 -1.14
N VAL A 53 -2.69 -7.57 -1.74
CA VAL A 53 -1.89 -7.24 -2.94
C VAL A 53 -0.40 -7.29 -2.64
N VAL A 54 0.03 -6.74 -1.50
CA VAL A 54 1.43 -6.80 -1.06
C VAL A 54 1.88 -8.25 -0.80
N ALA A 55 1.09 -9.04 -0.09
CA ALA A 55 1.38 -10.45 0.16
C ALA A 55 1.45 -11.26 -1.14
N TYR A 56 0.53 -11.00 -2.07
CA TYR A 56 0.50 -11.64 -3.39
C TYR A 56 1.72 -11.28 -4.23
N THR A 57 2.21 -10.03 -4.13
CA THR A 57 3.49 -9.61 -4.71
C THR A 57 4.63 -10.47 -4.20
N GLY A 58 4.69 -10.70 -2.88
CA GLY A 58 5.68 -11.60 -2.27
C GLY A 58 5.61 -13.04 -2.80
N ILE A 59 4.38 -13.55 -2.97
CA ILE A 59 4.11 -14.89 -3.53
C ILE A 59 4.60 -15.02 -4.97
N ILE A 60 4.40 -14.02 -5.83
CA ILE A 60 4.83 -14.07 -7.24
C ILE A 60 6.36 -14.10 -7.33
N TYR A 61 7.03 -13.18 -6.63
CA TYR A 61 8.48 -13.05 -6.67
C TYR A 61 9.23 -14.02 -5.74
N ALA A 62 8.52 -14.93 -5.07
CA ALA A 62 9.12 -15.92 -4.18
C ALA A 62 10.21 -16.76 -4.87
N LYS A 63 10.10 -17.03 -6.17
CA LYS A 63 11.11 -17.80 -6.92
C LYS A 63 12.43 -17.04 -7.14
N GLU A 64 12.42 -15.72 -7.05
CA GLU A 64 13.58 -14.86 -7.35
C GLU A 64 14.42 -14.53 -6.11
N GLY A 65 13.83 -14.58 -4.92
CA GLY A 65 14.53 -14.25 -3.68
C GLY A 65 13.55 -13.69 -2.65
N ILE A 66 13.79 -13.96 -1.36
CA ILE A 66 13.06 -13.25 -0.28
C ILE A 66 13.38 -11.75 -0.38
N PHE A 67 14.64 -11.40 -0.62
CA PHE A 67 15.06 -10.00 -0.78
C PHE A 67 14.39 -9.31 -1.98
N THR A 68 14.27 -10.00 -3.12
CA THR A 68 13.59 -9.48 -4.31
C THR A 68 12.10 -9.30 -4.07
N ALA A 69 11.46 -10.28 -3.43
CA ALA A 69 10.06 -10.19 -3.02
C ALA A 69 9.81 -9.01 -2.05
N SER A 70 10.67 -8.83 -1.05
CA SER A 70 10.59 -7.70 -0.12
C SER A 70 10.75 -6.36 -0.83
N LYS A 71 11.69 -6.23 -1.80
CA LYS A 71 11.85 -5.00 -2.58
C LYS A 71 10.60 -4.64 -3.37
N TYR A 72 10.00 -5.61 -4.07
CA TYR A 72 8.78 -5.35 -4.85
C TYR A 72 7.57 -5.11 -3.96
N GLY A 73 7.46 -5.81 -2.82
CA GLY A 73 6.42 -5.52 -1.82
C GLY A 73 6.54 -4.12 -1.22
N ALA A 74 7.75 -3.69 -0.90
CA ALA A 74 8.02 -2.33 -0.45
C ALA A 74 7.64 -1.29 -1.51
N LEU A 75 7.97 -1.53 -2.79
CA LEU A 75 7.57 -0.66 -3.90
C LEU A 75 6.05 -0.52 -4.03
N VAL A 76 5.32 -1.65 -3.98
CA VAL A 76 3.85 -1.67 -4.06
C VAL A 76 3.24 -0.92 -2.89
N SER A 77 3.73 -1.16 -1.68
CA SER A 77 3.26 -0.48 -0.46
C SER A 77 3.58 1.01 -0.47
N PHE A 78 4.78 1.40 -0.93
CA PHE A 78 5.18 2.79 -1.12
C PHE A 78 4.23 3.51 -2.08
N ALA A 79 3.95 2.92 -3.24
CA ALA A 79 3.08 3.54 -4.24
C ALA A 79 1.64 3.71 -3.72
N SER A 80 1.13 2.71 -3.02
CA SER A 80 -0.18 2.74 -2.35
C SER A 80 -0.24 3.83 -1.28
N ALA A 81 0.70 3.83 -0.34
CA ALA A 81 0.77 4.82 0.72
C ALA A 81 0.95 6.24 0.18
N LEU A 82 1.77 6.43 -0.85
CA LEU A 82 1.96 7.72 -1.50
C LEU A 82 0.66 8.21 -2.16
N ALA A 83 -0.06 7.34 -2.87
CA ALA A 83 -1.34 7.69 -3.49
C ALA A 83 -2.38 8.12 -2.44
N PHE A 84 -2.44 7.41 -1.31
CA PHE A 84 -3.31 7.76 -0.19
C PHE A 84 -2.88 9.07 0.51
N CYS A 85 -1.59 9.28 0.71
CA CYS A 85 -1.08 10.53 1.29
C CYS A 85 -1.32 11.73 0.37
N LEU A 86 -1.23 11.54 -0.95
CA LEU A 86 -1.57 12.57 -1.91
C LEU A 86 -3.06 12.89 -1.88
N SER A 87 -3.95 11.89 -1.79
CA SER A 87 -5.38 12.16 -1.66
C SER A 87 -5.72 12.95 -0.39
N GLU A 88 -5.05 12.67 0.73
CA GLU A 88 -5.12 13.49 1.96
C GLU A 88 -4.66 14.93 1.71
N LEU A 89 -3.49 15.10 1.09
CA LEU A 89 -2.94 16.42 0.82
C LEU A 89 -3.86 17.25 -0.07
N PHE A 90 -4.40 16.65 -1.13
CA PHE A 90 -5.41 17.27 -1.99
C PHE A 90 -6.70 17.59 -1.22
N SER A 91 -7.16 16.68 -0.35
CA SER A 91 -8.32 16.95 0.51
C SER A 91 -8.12 18.19 1.38
N HIS A 92 -6.97 18.27 2.03
CA HIS A 92 -6.64 19.37 2.93
C HIS A 92 -6.53 20.70 2.16
N LEU A 93 -5.87 20.71 0.99
CA LEU A 93 -5.65 21.91 0.19
C LEU A 93 -6.91 22.44 -0.51
N PHE A 94 -7.79 21.56 -0.99
CA PHE A 94 -8.90 21.95 -1.86
C PHE A 94 -10.28 21.86 -1.20
N LEU A 95 -10.47 20.96 -0.23
CA LEU A 95 -11.78 20.67 0.35
C LEU A 95 -11.88 21.06 1.84
N ASN A 96 -10.76 21.44 2.49
CA ASN A 96 -10.68 21.70 3.94
C ASN A 96 -11.27 20.55 4.80
N ALA A 97 -11.31 19.34 4.25
CA ALA A 97 -11.88 18.16 4.87
C ALA A 97 -10.74 17.23 5.34
N PRO A 98 -10.72 16.80 6.62
CA PRO A 98 -9.71 15.86 7.09
C PRO A 98 -10.09 14.43 6.68
N VAL A 99 -9.22 13.74 5.92
CA VAL A 99 -9.42 12.35 5.48
C VAL A 99 -8.78 11.37 6.49
N LEU A 100 -7.74 11.81 7.20
CA LEU A 100 -7.14 11.12 8.34
C LEU A 100 -7.82 11.46 9.68
N GLY A 101 -8.85 12.31 9.71
CA GLY A 101 -9.54 12.70 10.95
C GLY A 101 -8.71 13.58 11.91
N ILE A 102 -7.49 13.98 11.51
CA ILE A 102 -6.63 14.90 12.26
C ILE A 102 -6.65 16.26 11.55
N ARG A 103 -6.98 17.32 12.28
CA ARG A 103 -6.74 18.70 11.81
C ARG A 103 -5.35 19.13 12.27
N LEU A 104 -4.38 19.12 11.36
CA LEU A 104 -3.06 19.68 11.64
C LEU A 104 -3.09 21.21 11.48
N PRO A 105 -2.41 21.95 12.38
CA PRO A 105 -2.43 23.41 12.38
C PRO A 105 -1.58 24.02 11.25
N ASP A 106 -0.64 23.27 10.68
CA ASP A 106 0.31 23.76 9.68
C ASP A 106 0.68 22.70 8.61
N ILE A 107 0.89 23.16 7.37
CA ILE A 107 1.26 22.33 6.20
C ILE A 107 2.58 21.56 6.41
N PRO A 108 3.65 22.16 6.99
CA PRO A 108 4.89 21.42 7.27
C PRO A 108 4.68 20.18 8.15
N SER A 109 3.90 20.30 9.23
CA SER A 109 3.55 19.18 10.10
C SER A 109 2.76 18.09 9.36
N LEU A 110 1.84 18.47 8.46
CA LEU A 110 1.12 17.53 7.60
C LEU A 110 2.08 16.75 6.70
N LEU A 111 2.97 17.45 5.99
CA LEU A 111 3.95 16.80 5.11
C LEU A 111 4.90 15.87 5.88
N PHE A 112 5.32 16.26 7.08
CA PHE A 112 6.15 15.42 7.94
C PHE A 112 5.41 14.14 8.38
N MET A 113 4.16 14.27 8.82
CA MET A 113 3.33 13.11 9.19
C MET A 113 3.10 12.17 8.01
N LEU A 114 2.76 12.70 6.83
CA LEU A 114 2.59 11.91 5.61
C LEU A 114 3.88 11.18 5.21
N ALA A 115 5.04 11.84 5.34
CA ALA A 115 6.33 11.21 5.08
C ALA A 115 6.60 10.02 6.01
N ILE A 116 6.29 10.15 7.30
CA ILE A 116 6.39 9.05 8.27
C ILE A 116 5.48 7.89 7.86
N ILE A 117 4.21 8.17 7.54
CA ILE A 117 3.23 7.16 7.12
C ILE A 117 3.73 6.40 5.89
N VAL A 118 4.27 7.10 4.89
CA VAL A 118 4.82 6.45 3.68
C VAL A 118 6.00 5.55 4.04
N VAL A 119 6.92 6.00 4.89
CA VAL A 119 8.09 5.20 5.31
C VAL A 119 7.65 3.95 6.08
N GLU A 120 6.76 4.09 7.06
CA GLU A 120 6.25 2.98 7.86
C GLU A 120 5.54 1.94 6.99
N ASN A 121 4.64 2.37 6.11
CA ASN A 121 3.94 1.47 5.20
C ASN A 121 4.89 0.78 4.22
N THR A 122 5.91 1.48 3.73
CA THR A 122 6.93 0.90 2.85
C THR A 122 7.69 -0.22 3.57
N LEU A 123 8.11 0.00 4.82
CA LEU A 123 8.80 -0.99 5.64
C LEU A 123 7.91 -2.20 5.93
N LEU A 124 6.69 -1.96 6.40
CA LEU A 124 5.71 -3.02 6.67
C LEU A 124 5.41 -3.84 5.42
N GLY A 125 5.24 -3.18 4.27
CA GLY A 125 4.99 -3.86 3.01
C GLY A 125 6.14 -4.76 2.55
N GLY A 126 7.38 -4.31 2.73
CA GLY A 126 8.57 -5.13 2.46
C GLY A 126 8.68 -6.35 3.37
N ILE A 127 8.34 -6.20 4.65
CA ILE A 127 8.31 -7.31 5.63
C ILE A 127 7.24 -8.32 5.24
N ILE A 128 6.01 -7.87 4.95
CA ILE A 128 4.87 -8.74 4.63
C ILE A 128 5.12 -9.52 3.34
N ALA A 129 5.61 -8.88 2.29
CA ALA A 129 5.96 -9.58 1.05
C ALA A 129 7.12 -10.57 1.26
N GLY A 130 8.10 -10.22 2.10
CA GLY A 130 9.19 -11.12 2.47
C GLY A 130 8.69 -12.37 3.22
N LEU A 131 7.80 -12.18 4.19
CA LEU A 131 7.16 -13.28 4.91
C LEU A 131 6.31 -14.15 3.99
N ALA A 132 5.52 -13.55 3.11
CA ALA A 132 4.70 -14.28 2.14
C ALA A 132 5.57 -15.13 1.18
N ALA A 133 6.70 -14.58 0.72
CA ALA A 133 7.68 -15.32 -0.07
C ALA A 133 8.31 -16.49 0.70
N TRP A 134 8.65 -16.27 1.97
CA TRP A 134 9.20 -17.31 2.84
C TRP A 134 8.20 -18.45 3.09
N VAL A 135 6.95 -18.13 3.43
CA VAL A 135 5.88 -19.12 3.61
C VAL A 135 5.67 -19.93 2.32
N LYS A 136 5.60 -19.26 1.16
CA LYS A 136 5.43 -19.96 -0.13
C LYS A 136 6.57 -20.94 -0.41
N ARG A 137 7.82 -20.56 -0.14
CA ARG A 137 8.99 -21.44 -0.30
C ARG A 137 8.96 -22.65 0.63
N ARG A 138 8.38 -22.51 1.82
CA ARG A 138 8.22 -23.62 2.78
C ARG A 138 7.16 -24.62 2.33
N ILE A 139 6.05 -24.14 1.77
CA ILE A 139 4.94 -24.99 1.31
C ILE A 139 5.26 -25.62 -0.05
N HIS A 140 5.88 -24.86 -0.95
CA HIS A 140 6.30 -25.31 -2.28
C HIS A 140 7.78 -24.99 -2.50
N PRO A 141 8.69 -25.89 -2.07
CA PRO A 141 10.11 -25.77 -2.40
C PRO A 141 10.27 -25.95 -3.91
N TYR A 142 10.71 -24.88 -4.60
CA TYR A 142 11.08 -24.90 -6.01
C TYR A 142 12.58 -25.07 -6.19
#